data_AF-A0A932UDL5-F1
#
_entry.id   AF-A0A932UDL5-F1
#
_cell.length_a   1.000
_cell.length_b   1.000
_cell.length_c   1.000
_cell.angle_alpha   90.00
_cell.angle_beta   90.00
_cell.angle_gamma   90.00
#
_symmetry.space_group_name_H-M   'P 1'
#
loop_
_entity.id
_entity.type
_entity.pdbx_description
1 polymer ?
#
loop_
_entity_poly.entity_id
_entity_poly.type
_entity_poly.pdbx_seq_one_letter_code
_entity_poly.pdbx_strand_id
1 'polypeptide(L)'
;MTRAHDNYRLSEPKLIAAAAALLVTAGVIHVLSAPAHWGHAPTHTVFLLLTGLGEIAWGFVSWRRPSAALYRIGVALAGGLLTLWLLSGLLPVPLGHERETPDLLGNVSTLAEGLGLVILVGSSVLGAAGRTAMPLGWRTAVGFTAVGVTVGGLTYGIAAAAEPLTPWLGTPARHADDARQSATLREAQPDTLELVNGGIASPFANGGEIPVVGDVVVQVTVESGDARASRRVHVYLHHDTATRAPIADAGVQATVHMRFMDHGTLQRAAVPTGDGHYLLPLQFAMPGEWQIDLTITTPDSQGTIHLNLDLGE
;
A
#
# COMPACT_ATOMS: atom_id res chain seq x y z
N MET A 1 36.38 46.76 9.01
CA MET A 1 34.99 46.27 8.80
C MET A 1 35.06 44.94 8.05
N THR A 2 35.11 43.80 8.75
CA THR A 2 35.02 42.44 8.17
C THR A 2 34.74 41.44 9.31
N ARG A 3 33.53 41.49 9.89
CA ARG A 3 33.14 40.63 11.02
C ARG A 3 31.67 40.18 10.91
N ALA A 4 31.27 39.73 9.72
CA ALA A 4 29.87 39.38 9.43
C ALA A 4 29.67 38.02 8.72
N HIS A 5 30.61 37.06 8.84
CA HIS A 5 30.49 35.74 8.19
C HIS A 5 30.42 34.53 9.14
N ASP A 6 30.37 34.71 10.46
CA ASP A 6 30.40 33.58 11.41
C ASP A 6 29.04 32.89 11.65
N ASN A 7 27.93 33.46 11.18
CA ASN A 7 26.58 33.00 11.55
C ASN A 7 25.97 31.89 10.65
N TYR A 8 26.65 31.46 9.57
CA TYR A 8 26.15 30.38 8.70
C TYR A 8 26.79 29.01 8.96
N ARG A 9 27.59 28.87 10.04
CA ARG A 9 28.02 27.55 10.54
C ARG A 9 26.90 26.94 11.40
N LEU A 10 25.82 26.50 10.79
CA LEU A 10 25.08 25.39 11.39
C LEU A 10 26.11 24.28 11.65
N SER A 11 26.31 23.94 12.92
CA SER A 11 27.42 23.09 13.34
C SER A 11 27.28 21.73 12.64
N GLU A 12 28.18 21.45 11.70
CA GLU A 12 28.38 20.21 10.95
C GLU A 12 27.97 18.92 11.69
N PRO A 13 28.28 18.72 12.99
CA PRO A 13 27.83 17.55 13.74
C PRO A 13 26.31 17.35 13.77
N LYS A 14 25.53 18.44 13.76
CA LYS A 14 24.06 18.37 13.80
C LYS A 14 23.46 17.87 12.50
N LEU A 15 24.02 18.25 11.35
CA LEU A 15 23.55 17.79 10.04
C LEU A 15 23.85 16.31 9.85
N ILE A 16 25.06 15.87 10.21
CA ILE A 16 25.43 14.45 10.15
C ILE A 16 24.56 13.64 11.13
N ALA A 17 24.33 14.13 12.34
CA ALA A 17 23.44 13.46 13.29
C ALA A 17 21.99 13.37 12.77
N ALA A 18 21.48 14.41 12.11
CA ALA A 18 20.15 14.39 11.49
C ALA A 18 20.07 13.37 10.35
N ALA A 19 21.06 13.35 9.44
CA ALA A 19 21.12 12.33 8.38
C ALA A 19 21.23 10.91 8.96
N ALA A 20 22.06 10.71 9.99
CA ALA A 20 22.19 9.43 10.68
C ALA A 20 20.87 8.99 11.31
N ALA A 21 20.14 9.90 11.97
CA ALA A 21 18.84 9.59 12.55
C ALA A 21 17.80 9.20 11.48
N LEU A 22 17.75 9.93 10.36
CA LEU A 22 16.84 9.63 9.24
C LEU A 22 17.12 8.25 8.62
N LEU A 23 18.39 7.92 8.37
CA LEU A 23 18.76 6.59 7.83
C LEU A 23 18.51 5.47 8.85
N VAL A 24 18.71 5.71 10.15
CA VAL A 24 18.31 4.74 11.19
C VAL A 24 16.80 4.52 11.16
N THR A 25 16.00 5.57 11.01
CA THR A 25 14.54 5.45 10.90
C THR A 25 14.13 4.63 9.68
N ALA A 26 14.68 4.91 8.50
CA ALA A 26 14.47 4.10 7.30
C ALA A 26 14.84 2.63 7.52
N GLY A 27 16.02 2.38 8.10
CA GLY A 27 16.48 1.02 8.35
C GLY A 27 15.62 0.25 9.36
N VAL A 28 15.09 0.91 10.38
CA VAL A 28 14.10 0.31 11.29
C VAL A 28 12.83 -0.07 10.55
N ILE A 29 12.32 0.79 9.65
CA ILE A 29 11.14 0.49 8.84
C ILE A 29 11.41 -0.74 7.95
N HIS A 30 12.55 -0.80 7.26
CA HIS A 30 12.91 -1.97 6.45
C HIS A 30 12.92 -3.28 7.26
N VAL A 31 13.53 -3.28 8.46
CA VAL A 31 13.56 -4.45 9.33
C VAL A 31 12.16 -4.84 9.81
N LEU A 32 11.29 -3.89 10.10
CA LEU A 32 9.92 -4.15 10.54
C LEU A 32 9.00 -4.60 9.40
N SER A 33 9.23 -4.16 8.17
CA SER A 33 8.47 -4.56 6.98
C SER A 33 8.89 -5.94 6.44
N ALA A 34 10.11 -6.39 6.73
CA ALA A 34 10.66 -7.65 6.25
C ALA A 34 9.78 -8.90 6.52
N PRO A 35 9.23 -9.13 7.73
CA PRO A 35 8.40 -10.31 8.01
C PRO A 35 7.13 -10.39 7.16
N ALA A 36 6.51 -9.25 6.81
CA ALA A 36 5.31 -9.22 5.98
C ALA A 36 5.57 -9.77 4.56
N HIS A 37 6.82 -9.73 4.10
CA HIS A 37 7.22 -10.20 2.78
C HIS A 37 7.62 -11.67 2.73
N TRP A 38 7.80 -12.33 3.88
CA TRP A 38 8.37 -13.69 3.93
C TRP A 38 7.47 -14.71 3.23
N GLY A 39 6.15 -14.53 3.33
CA GLY A 39 5.17 -15.46 2.78
C GLY A 39 5.09 -15.45 1.25
N HIS A 40 5.39 -14.33 0.59
CA HIS A 40 5.16 -14.16 -0.84
C HIS A 40 6.41 -13.79 -1.65
N ALA A 41 7.43 -13.22 -1.03
CA ALA A 41 8.69 -12.86 -1.67
C ALA A 41 9.87 -12.94 -0.67
N PRO A 42 10.38 -14.15 -0.35
CA PRO A 42 11.47 -14.33 0.61
C PRO A 42 12.71 -13.50 0.30
N THR A 43 13.00 -13.26 -0.98
CA THR A 43 14.13 -12.39 -1.37
C THR A 43 13.94 -10.96 -0.91
N HIS A 44 12.72 -10.41 -0.99
CA HIS A 44 12.43 -9.07 -0.51
C HIS A 44 12.67 -8.99 1.00
N THR A 45 12.26 -10.01 1.76
CA THR A 45 12.57 -10.10 3.19
C THR A 45 14.06 -10.06 3.46
N VAL A 46 14.85 -10.90 2.78
CA VAL A 46 16.32 -10.92 2.98
C VAL A 46 16.94 -9.59 2.60
N PHE A 47 16.53 -9.00 1.48
CA PHE A 47 16.99 -7.70 1.03
C PHE A 47 16.68 -6.61 2.07
N LEU A 48 15.41 -6.46 2.48
CA LEU A 48 14.96 -5.48 3.47
C LEU A 48 15.69 -5.63 4.82
N LEU A 49 15.93 -6.86 5.27
CA LEU A 49 16.70 -7.10 6.49
C LEU A 49 18.14 -6.64 6.34
N LEU A 50 18.82 -7.00 5.25
CA LEU A 50 20.22 -6.65 5.03
C LEU A 50 20.40 -5.13 4.85
N THR A 51 19.53 -4.48 4.08
CA THR A 51 19.58 -3.03 3.88
C THR A 51 19.26 -2.30 5.17
N GLY A 52 18.19 -2.68 5.87
CA GLY A 52 17.81 -2.03 7.11
C GLY A 52 18.85 -2.15 8.21
N LEU A 53 19.46 -3.33 8.38
CA LEU A 53 20.59 -3.52 9.29
C LEU A 53 21.82 -2.69 8.85
N GLY A 54 22.07 -2.60 7.54
CA GLY A 54 23.13 -1.77 6.98
C GLY A 54 22.97 -0.28 7.28
N GLU A 55 21.75 0.25 7.12
CA GLU A 55 21.43 1.65 7.43
C GLU A 55 21.53 1.95 8.92
N ILE A 56 21.02 1.06 9.79
CA ILE A 56 21.12 1.20 11.24
C ILE A 56 22.59 1.21 11.67
N ALA A 57 23.38 0.24 11.19
CA ALA A 57 24.81 0.14 11.50
C ALA A 57 25.56 1.39 10.99
N TRP A 58 25.28 1.83 9.77
CA TRP A 58 25.87 3.02 9.20
C TRP A 58 25.52 4.27 10.02
N GLY A 59 24.26 4.45 10.40
CA GLY A 59 23.81 5.60 11.18
C GLY A 59 24.50 5.67 12.54
N PHE A 60 24.63 4.53 13.23
CA PHE A 60 25.34 4.47 14.50
C PHE A 60 26.84 4.78 14.36
N VAL A 61 27.51 4.18 13.36
CA VAL A 61 28.95 4.37 13.14
C VAL A 61 29.26 5.80 12.68
N SER A 62 28.45 6.36 11.78
CA SER A 62 28.61 7.74 11.28
C SER A 62 28.37 8.79 12.37
N TRP A 63 27.41 8.55 13.26
CA TRP A 63 27.18 9.39 14.43
C TRP A 63 28.38 9.38 15.39
N ARG A 64 28.96 8.20 15.65
CA ARG A 64 30.09 8.06 16.60
C ARG A 64 31.42 8.52 16.03
N ARG A 65 31.66 8.32 14.73
CA ARG A 65 32.96 8.52 14.08
C ARG A 65 32.80 9.08 12.67
N PRO A 66 32.33 10.33 12.50
CA PRO A 66 32.11 10.92 11.18
C PRO A 66 33.42 10.91 10.37
N SER A 67 33.35 10.42 9.14
CA SER A 67 34.49 10.38 8.22
C SER A 67 34.03 10.54 6.78
N ALA A 68 34.92 11.00 5.90
CA ALA A 68 34.62 11.14 4.48
C ALA A 68 34.24 9.80 3.83
N ALA A 69 34.84 8.70 4.27
CA ALA A 69 34.49 7.37 3.75
C ALA A 69 33.06 6.98 4.13
N LEU A 70 32.67 7.13 5.40
CA LEU A 70 31.31 6.86 5.84
C LEU A 70 30.30 7.74 5.12
N TYR A 71 30.65 8.99 4.88
CA TYR A 71 29.79 9.88 4.13
C TYR A 71 29.47 9.36 2.72
N ARG A 72 30.51 8.93 1.99
CA ARG A 72 30.36 8.35 0.64
C ARG A 72 29.52 7.09 0.67
N ILE A 73 29.70 6.26 1.70
CA ILE A 73 28.90 5.05 1.92
C ILE A 73 27.43 5.43 2.15
N GLY A 74 27.14 6.42 2.99
CA GLY A 74 25.76 6.84 3.28
C GLY A 74 25.05 7.39 2.05
N VAL A 75 25.77 8.18 1.24
CA VAL A 75 25.27 8.67 -0.06
C VAL A 75 25.00 7.51 -1.02
N ALA A 76 25.92 6.56 -1.15
CA ALA A 76 25.74 5.40 -2.02
C ALA A 76 24.58 4.51 -1.56
N LEU A 77 24.42 4.33 -0.24
CA LEU A 77 23.37 3.55 0.37
C LEU A 77 21.99 4.19 0.14
N ALA A 78 21.77 5.42 0.63
CA ALA A 78 20.49 6.12 0.47
C ALA A 78 20.16 6.40 -1.01
N GLY A 79 21.15 6.81 -1.81
CA GLY A 79 20.96 7.02 -3.24
C GLY A 79 20.68 5.73 -4.01
N GLY A 80 21.29 4.61 -3.61
CA GLY A 80 21.05 3.30 -4.18
C GLY A 80 19.64 2.79 -3.89
N LEU A 81 19.19 2.91 -2.64
CA LEU A 81 17.85 2.50 -2.22
C LEU A 81 16.75 3.36 -2.87
N LEU A 82 16.94 4.69 -2.93
CA LEU A 82 16.01 5.57 -3.62
C LEU A 82 15.93 5.26 -5.13
N THR A 83 17.06 4.92 -5.76
CA THR A 83 17.09 4.48 -7.15
C THR A 83 16.35 3.15 -7.32
N LEU A 84 16.55 2.20 -6.42
CA LEU A 84 15.85 0.91 -6.44
C LEU A 84 14.34 1.10 -6.31
N TRP A 85 13.89 1.94 -5.38
CA TRP A 85 12.47 2.27 -5.21
C TRP A 85 11.86 2.88 -6.47
N LEU A 86 12.58 3.79 -7.14
CA LEU A 86 12.13 4.34 -8.42
C LEU A 86 12.05 3.26 -9.51
N LEU A 87 13.05 2.37 -9.58
CA LEU A 87 13.06 1.29 -10.57
C LEU A 87 11.94 0.27 -10.31
N SER A 88 11.66 -0.09 -9.06
CA SER A 88 10.57 -1.03 -8.71
C SER A 88 9.16 -0.46 -8.93
N GLY A 89 9.01 0.87 -8.91
CA GLY A 89 7.76 1.53 -9.31
C GLY A 89 7.57 1.65 -10.82
N LEU A 90 8.66 1.69 -11.60
CA LEU A 90 8.63 1.86 -13.06
C LEU A 90 8.67 0.54 -13.83
N LEU A 91 9.38 -0.45 -13.29
CA LEU A 91 9.66 -1.74 -13.90
C LEU A 91 9.14 -2.86 -12.99
N PRO A 92 8.84 -4.05 -13.53
CA PRO A 92 8.56 -5.23 -12.70
C PRO A 92 9.72 -5.47 -11.72
N VAL A 93 9.41 -5.82 -10.48
CA VAL A 93 10.47 -6.08 -9.48
C VAL A 93 11.15 -7.40 -9.86
N PRO A 94 12.49 -7.47 -9.88
CA PRO A 94 13.18 -8.73 -10.06
C PRO A 94 12.74 -9.74 -9.01
N LEU A 95 12.49 -11.00 -9.40
CA LEU A 95 11.94 -12.04 -8.51
C LEU A 95 10.49 -11.77 -8.03
N GLY A 96 9.82 -10.77 -8.60
CA GLY A 96 8.41 -10.46 -8.43
C GLY A 96 7.72 -10.30 -9.79
N HIS A 97 6.40 -10.49 -9.85
CA HIS A 97 5.66 -10.43 -11.12
C HIS A 97 4.94 -9.10 -11.35
N GLU A 98 4.90 -8.24 -10.33
CA GLU A 98 4.15 -7.00 -10.35
C GLU A 98 5.05 -5.81 -9.99
N ARG A 99 4.61 -4.61 -10.37
CA ARG A 99 5.25 -3.37 -9.92
C ARG A 99 4.88 -3.15 -8.46
N GLU A 100 5.78 -2.57 -7.67
CA GLU A 100 5.40 -2.19 -6.33
C GLU A 100 4.40 -1.05 -6.35
N THR A 101 3.29 -1.24 -5.63
CA THR A 101 2.37 -0.15 -5.33
C THR A 101 2.86 0.59 -4.09
N PRO A 102 2.87 1.93 -4.09
CA PRO A 102 3.29 2.70 -2.92
C PRO A 102 2.41 2.36 -1.70
N ASP A 103 3.02 1.86 -0.64
CA ASP A 103 2.38 1.68 0.66
C ASP A 103 2.80 2.81 1.63
N LEU A 104 2.11 2.94 2.76
CA LEU A 104 2.41 4.02 3.71
C LEU A 104 3.82 3.88 4.30
N LEU A 105 4.24 2.67 4.68
CA LEU A 105 5.53 2.44 5.33
C LEU A 105 6.69 2.64 4.36
N GLY A 106 6.57 2.12 3.13
CA GLY A 106 7.54 2.37 2.06
C GLY A 106 7.68 3.86 1.77
N ASN A 107 6.56 4.59 1.62
CA ASN A 107 6.61 6.04 1.40
C ASN A 107 7.32 6.81 2.52
N VAL A 108 7.09 6.42 3.79
CA VAL A 108 7.78 7.04 4.94
C VAL A 108 9.27 6.71 4.94
N SER A 109 9.65 5.46 4.66
CA SER A 109 11.06 5.05 4.54
C SER A 109 11.77 5.84 3.45
N THR A 110 11.19 5.87 2.24
CA THR A 110 11.74 6.59 1.08
C THR A 110 11.86 8.09 1.33
N LEU A 111 10.89 8.70 2.03
CA LEU A 111 11.00 10.11 2.42
C LEU A 111 12.17 10.33 3.38
N ALA A 112 12.36 9.45 4.37
CA ALA A 112 13.48 9.54 5.32
C ALA A 112 14.83 9.39 4.61
N GLU A 113 14.97 8.40 3.72
CA GLU A 113 16.16 8.20 2.88
C GLU A 113 16.44 9.42 2.00
N GLY A 114 15.41 9.94 1.32
CA GLY A 114 15.52 11.09 0.44
C GLY A 114 15.98 12.34 1.19
N LEU A 115 15.41 12.63 2.36
CA LEU A 115 15.84 13.73 3.21
C LEU A 115 17.27 13.53 3.73
N GLY A 116 17.62 12.31 4.16
CA GLY A 116 18.97 11.97 4.58
C GLY A 116 19.99 12.18 3.46
N LEU A 117 19.67 11.73 2.24
CA LEU A 117 20.48 11.92 1.05
C LEU A 117 20.64 13.40 0.70
N VAL A 118 19.57 14.20 0.78
CA VAL A 118 19.65 15.66 0.54
C VAL A 118 20.57 16.33 1.54
N ILE A 119 20.48 15.97 2.83
CA ILE A 119 21.37 16.51 3.87
C ILE A 119 22.82 16.11 3.59
N LEU A 120 23.07 14.85 3.21
CA LEU A 120 24.38 14.38 2.83
C LEU A 120 24.86 15.11 1.57
N VAL A 121 24.21 15.05 0.42
CA VAL A 121 24.71 15.75 -0.78
C VAL A 121 24.89 17.25 -0.54
N GLY A 122 23.93 17.91 0.13
CA GLY A 122 23.98 19.32 0.46
C GLY A 122 25.18 19.70 1.35
N SER A 123 25.47 18.90 2.39
CA SER A 123 26.62 19.14 3.27
C SER A 123 27.97 19.02 2.54
N SER A 124 28.03 18.28 1.43
CA SER A 124 29.24 18.15 0.59
C SER A 124 29.41 19.33 -0.33
N VAL A 125 28.32 19.79 -0.95
CA VAL A 125 28.33 20.97 -1.85
C VAL A 125 28.68 22.24 -1.08
N LEU A 126 28.11 22.40 0.12
CA LEU A 126 28.31 23.58 0.96
C LEU A 126 29.67 23.59 1.67
N GLY A 127 30.49 22.53 1.51
CA GLY A 127 31.75 22.39 2.26
C GLY A 127 31.54 22.33 3.77
N ALA A 128 30.34 21.98 4.21
CA ALA A 128 29.98 21.89 5.62
C ALA A 128 30.62 20.67 6.29
N ALA A 129 31.19 19.73 5.54
CA ALA A 129 31.89 18.53 6.03
C ALA A 129 33.36 18.78 6.49
N GLY A 130 33.61 19.95 7.10
CA GLY A 130 34.82 20.20 7.88
C GLY A 130 36.10 20.39 7.06
N ARG A 131 37.24 20.50 7.77
CA ARG A 131 38.59 20.72 7.19
C ARG A 131 39.08 19.59 6.27
N THR A 132 38.33 18.49 6.18
CA THR A 132 38.65 17.30 5.39
C THR A 132 37.90 17.25 4.06
N ALA A 133 36.86 18.07 3.87
CA ALA A 133 36.16 18.20 2.59
C ALA A 133 36.63 19.46 1.88
N MET A 134 37.38 19.29 0.78
CA MET A 134 37.52 20.37 -0.20
C MET A 134 36.10 20.82 -0.60
N PRO A 135 35.86 22.12 -0.86
CA PRO A 135 34.61 22.60 -1.46
C PRO A 135 34.47 21.95 -2.83
N LEU A 136 33.85 20.78 -2.79
CA LEU A 136 33.71 19.84 -3.87
C LEU A 136 32.41 20.28 -4.53
N GLY A 137 32.53 21.33 -5.36
CA GLY A 137 31.39 21.98 -6.04
C GLY A 137 30.51 20.99 -6.80
N TRP A 138 29.44 21.48 -7.42
CA TRP A 138 28.36 20.69 -8.07
C TRP A 138 28.77 19.38 -8.78
N ARG A 139 29.98 19.30 -9.37
CA ARG A 139 30.55 18.07 -9.95
C ARG A 139 30.56 16.88 -8.99
N THR A 140 30.76 17.12 -7.70
CA THR A 140 30.80 16.07 -6.68
C THR A 140 29.41 15.60 -6.32
N ALA A 141 28.45 16.52 -6.23
CA ALA A 141 27.04 16.16 -6.08
C ALA A 141 26.61 15.28 -7.26
N VAL A 142 26.96 15.67 -8.49
CA VAL A 142 26.71 14.85 -9.69
C VAL A 142 27.39 13.48 -9.58
N GLY A 143 28.66 13.44 -9.17
CA GLY A 143 29.38 12.18 -8.97
C GLY A 143 28.71 11.28 -7.93
N PHE A 144 28.20 11.86 -6.85
CA PHE A 144 27.47 11.14 -5.80
C PHE A 144 26.11 10.62 -6.25
N THR A 145 25.34 11.44 -6.96
CA THR A 145 24.10 11.00 -7.59
C THR A 145 24.37 9.86 -8.57
N ALA A 146 25.41 9.98 -9.41
CA ALA A 146 25.79 8.94 -10.35
C ALA A 146 26.18 7.63 -9.64
N VAL A 147 26.90 7.71 -8.51
CA VAL A 147 27.21 6.53 -7.69
C VAL A 147 25.93 5.89 -7.14
N GLY A 148 25.00 6.65 -6.57
CA GLY A 148 23.72 6.13 -6.07
C GLY A 148 22.93 5.42 -7.18
N VAL A 149 22.78 6.08 -8.33
CA VAL A 149 22.10 5.50 -9.51
C VAL A 149 22.78 4.23 -9.99
N THR A 150 24.12 4.22 -10.03
CA THR A 150 24.90 3.05 -10.45
C THR A 150 24.70 1.88 -9.47
N VAL A 151 24.77 2.13 -8.16
CA VAL A 151 24.58 1.09 -7.14
C VAL A 151 23.17 0.52 -7.19
N GLY A 152 22.14 1.37 -7.27
CA GLY A 152 20.76 0.91 -7.37
C GLY A 152 20.49 0.14 -8.66
N GLY A 153 20.94 0.67 -9.80
CA GLY A 153 20.79 0.01 -11.10
C GLY A 153 21.52 -1.33 -11.19
N LEU A 154 22.74 -1.43 -10.65
CA LEU A 154 23.47 -2.71 -10.59
C LEU A 154 22.77 -3.72 -9.68
N THR A 155 22.27 -3.28 -8.53
CA THR A 155 21.54 -4.16 -7.61
C THR A 155 20.28 -4.72 -8.28
N TYR A 156 19.52 -3.86 -8.96
CA TYR A 156 18.35 -4.26 -9.75
C TYR A 156 18.73 -5.25 -10.86
N GLY A 157 19.76 -4.92 -11.64
CA GLY A 157 20.21 -5.76 -12.76
C GLY A 157 20.74 -7.12 -12.32
N ILE A 158 21.46 -7.19 -11.19
CA ILE A 158 21.92 -8.46 -10.61
C ILE A 158 20.74 -9.32 -10.16
N ALA A 159 19.77 -8.72 -9.47
CA ALA A 159 18.57 -9.44 -9.04
C ALA A 159 17.79 -9.98 -10.25
N ALA A 160 17.63 -9.17 -11.30
CA ALA A 160 16.96 -9.59 -12.54
C ALA A 160 17.71 -10.72 -13.25
N ALA A 161 19.04 -10.65 -13.29
CA ALA A 161 19.87 -11.70 -13.88
C ALA A 161 19.89 -12.99 -13.04
N ALA A 162 19.67 -12.90 -11.72
CA ALA A 162 19.65 -14.04 -10.82
C ALA A 162 18.32 -14.82 -10.84
N GLU A 163 17.23 -14.18 -11.28
CA GLU A 163 15.89 -14.77 -11.29
C GLU A 163 15.80 -16.17 -11.91
N PRO A 164 16.40 -16.45 -13.09
CA PRO A 164 16.39 -17.81 -13.66
C PRO A 164 17.17 -18.84 -12.84
N LEU A 165 18.14 -18.41 -12.03
CA LEU A 165 19.00 -19.28 -11.22
C LEU A 165 18.40 -19.58 -9.84
N THR A 166 17.50 -18.72 -9.37
CA THR A 166 16.89 -18.83 -8.04
C THR A 166 15.36 -18.72 -8.10
N PRO A 167 14.66 -19.61 -8.82
CA PRO A 167 13.19 -19.52 -8.94
C PRO A 167 12.46 -19.77 -7.61
N TRP A 168 13.10 -20.45 -6.66
CA TRP A 168 12.57 -20.70 -5.31
C TRP A 168 12.60 -19.46 -4.39
N LEU A 169 13.29 -18.40 -4.82
CA LEU A 169 13.47 -17.16 -4.08
C LEU A 169 12.46 -16.07 -4.50
N GLY A 170 11.83 -16.22 -5.66
CA GLY A 170 10.77 -15.34 -6.15
C GLY A 170 9.38 -15.78 -5.71
N THR A 171 8.37 -15.02 -6.11
CA THR A 171 6.97 -15.40 -5.89
C THR A 171 6.71 -16.76 -6.54
N PRO A 172 6.20 -17.77 -5.80
CA PRO A 172 5.99 -19.10 -6.35
C PRO A 172 5.21 -19.05 -7.66
N ALA A 173 5.84 -19.45 -8.77
CA ALA A 173 5.23 -19.46 -10.11
C ALA A 173 3.92 -20.27 -10.18
N ARG A 174 3.69 -21.17 -9.22
CA ARG A 174 2.43 -21.92 -9.08
C ARG A 174 1.21 -21.01 -9.05
N HIS A 175 1.27 -19.82 -8.44
CA HIS A 175 0.10 -18.93 -8.44
C HIS A 175 -0.17 -18.25 -9.78
N ALA A 176 0.85 -18.05 -10.63
CA ALA A 176 0.65 -17.42 -11.95
C ALA A 176 0.08 -18.41 -12.97
N ASP A 177 0.54 -19.67 -12.96
CA ASP A 177 -0.01 -20.72 -13.80
C ASP A 177 -1.38 -21.19 -13.29
N ASP A 178 -1.59 -21.30 -11.97
CA ASP A 178 -2.92 -21.55 -11.41
C ASP A 178 -3.89 -20.39 -11.70
N ALA A 179 -3.45 -19.13 -11.65
CA ALA A 179 -4.30 -17.98 -12.01
C ALA A 179 -4.63 -17.93 -13.51
N ARG A 180 -3.68 -18.24 -14.39
CA ARG A 180 -3.94 -18.33 -15.84
C ARG A 180 -4.80 -19.53 -16.19
N GLN A 181 -4.53 -20.69 -15.60
CA GLN A 181 -5.30 -21.91 -15.84
C GLN A 181 -6.71 -21.79 -15.23
N SER A 182 -6.87 -21.11 -14.09
CA SER A 182 -8.18 -20.74 -13.53
C SER A 182 -8.90 -19.69 -14.38
N ALA A 183 -8.20 -18.66 -14.89
CA ALA A 183 -8.81 -17.65 -15.75
C ALA A 183 -9.25 -18.19 -17.13
N THR A 184 -8.65 -19.29 -17.61
CA THR A 184 -9.04 -19.92 -18.88
C THR A 184 -10.08 -21.04 -18.70
N LEU A 185 -10.24 -21.59 -17.49
CA LEU A 185 -11.20 -22.67 -17.18
C LEU A 185 -12.42 -22.22 -16.36
N ARG A 186 -12.39 -21.05 -15.71
CA ARG A 186 -13.56 -20.45 -15.08
C ARG A 186 -14.26 -19.53 -16.07
N GLU A 187 -15.29 -20.06 -16.73
CA GLU A 187 -16.46 -19.25 -17.04
C GLU A 187 -16.79 -18.43 -15.77
N ALA A 188 -16.82 -17.10 -15.86
CA ALA A 188 -16.92 -16.19 -14.70
C ALA A 188 -18.00 -16.72 -13.76
N GLN A 189 -17.56 -17.29 -12.64
CA GLN A 189 -18.48 -17.93 -11.72
C GLN A 189 -19.36 -16.79 -11.18
N PRO A 190 -20.69 -16.84 -11.38
CA PRO A 190 -21.54 -15.73 -10.99
C PRO A 190 -21.37 -15.49 -9.50
N ASP A 191 -21.35 -14.22 -9.10
CA ASP A 191 -21.29 -13.87 -7.68
C ASP A 191 -22.41 -14.60 -6.94
N THR A 192 -22.08 -15.16 -5.78
CA THR A 192 -23.08 -15.74 -4.91
C THR A 192 -23.39 -14.78 -3.77
N LEU A 193 -24.68 -14.65 -3.47
CA LEU A 193 -25.18 -13.78 -2.43
C LEU A 193 -25.87 -14.65 -1.38
N GLU A 194 -25.54 -14.45 -0.12
CA GLU A 194 -26.18 -15.12 1.00
C GLU A 194 -26.75 -14.09 1.98
N LEU A 195 -27.92 -14.37 2.55
CA LEU A 195 -28.48 -13.61 3.65
C LEU A 195 -28.08 -14.26 4.96
N VAL A 196 -27.53 -13.49 5.88
CA VAL A 196 -27.15 -13.97 7.22
C VAL A 196 -28.20 -13.53 8.23
N ASN A 197 -29.00 -14.48 8.73
CA ASN A 197 -29.99 -14.24 9.77
C ASN A 197 -29.66 -15.03 11.03
N GLY A 198 -29.47 -14.32 12.16
CA GLY A 198 -29.08 -14.95 13.43
C GLY A 198 -27.75 -15.72 13.35
N GLY A 199 -26.84 -15.29 12.46
CA GLY A 199 -25.55 -15.96 12.23
C GLY A 199 -25.59 -17.16 11.28
N ILE A 200 -26.75 -17.50 10.71
CA ILE A 200 -26.89 -18.57 9.72
C ILE A 200 -26.97 -17.95 8.33
N ALA A 201 -26.01 -18.30 7.47
CA ALA A 201 -26.02 -17.89 6.06
C ALA A 201 -26.94 -18.81 5.25
N SER A 202 -27.78 -18.22 4.40
CA SER A 202 -28.63 -18.95 3.45
C SER A 202 -28.54 -18.32 2.07
N PRO A 203 -28.62 -19.12 0.98
CA PRO A 203 -28.59 -18.57 -0.37
C PRO A 203 -29.68 -17.52 -0.58
N PHE A 204 -29.29 -16.39 -1.17
CA PHE A 204 -30.17 -15.27 -1.42
C PHE A 204 -30.16 -14.93 -2.91
N ALA A 205 -31.35 -14.90 -3.52
CA ALA A 205 -31.47 -14.60 -4.93
C ALA A 205 -31.15 -13.13 -5.18
N ASN A 206 -30.35 -12.85 -6.22
CA ASN A 206 -30.09 -11.49 -6.65
C ASN A 206 -31.41 -10.79 -7.05
N GLY A 207 -31.72 -9.64 -6.44
CA GLY A 207 -33.00 -8.96 -6.55
C GLY A 207 -34.09 -9.47 -5.60
N GLY A 208 -33.75 -10.32 -4.62
CA GLY A 208 -34.67 -10.78 -3.58
C GLY A 208 -35.09 -9.66 -2.62
N GLU A 209 -36.21 -9.86 -1.93
CA GLU A 209 -36.74 -8.93 -0.93
C GLU A 209 -36.48 -9.43 0.50
N ILE A 210 -36.14 -8.52 1.42
CA ILE A 210 -35.83 -8.81 2.83
C ILE A 210 -36.62 -7.82 3.71
N PRO A 211 -37.47 -8.30 4.63
CA PRO A 211 -38.07 -7.42 5.63
C PRO A 211 -36.99 -6.95 6.61
N VAL A 212 -36.98 -5.65 6.91
CA VAL A 212 -35.92 -5.03 7.73
C VAL A 212 -36.44 -4.72 9.13
N VAL A 213 -37.37 -3.78 9.23
CA VAL A 213 -37.97 -3.33 10.49
C VAL A 213 -39.33 -2.68 10.19
N GLY A 214 -40.34 -2.96 11.02
CA GLY A 214 -41.70 -2.46 10.78
C GLY A 214 -42.25 -2.96 9.44
N ASP A 215 -42.68 -2.03 8.60
CA ASP A 215 -43.17 -2.25 7.23
C ASP A 215 -42.10 -2.01 6.14
N VAL A 216 -40.85 -1.73 6.52
CA VAL A 216 -39.75 -1.48 5.59
C VAL A 216 -39.26 -2.79 5.00
N VAL A 217 -39.30 -2.89 3.68
CA VAL A 217 -38.74 -3.99 2.90
C VAL A 217 -37.61 -3.45 2.03
N VAL A 218 -36.52 -4.19 1.95
CA VAL A 218 -35.43 -3.91 1.02
C VAL A 218 -35.42 -4.92 -0.11
N GLN A 219 -35.08 -4.47 -1.31
CA GLN A 219 -34.70 -5.33 -2.42
C GLN A 219 -33.24 -5.04 -2.77
N VAL A 220 -32.40 -6.09 -2.81
CA VAL A 220 -30.95 -5.93 -3.07
C VAL A 220 -30.59 -6.58 -4.39
N THR A 221 -30.02 -5.79 -5.31
CA THR A 221 -29.43 -6.29 -6.56
C THR A 221 -27.94 -5.98 -6.60
N VAL A 222 -27.11 -6.94 -6.97
CA VAL A 222 -25.66 -6.80 -7.12
C VAL A 222 -25.31 -6.97 -8.60
N GLU A 223 -24.59 -5.99 -9.14
CA GLU A 223 -24.09 -5.99 -10.51
C GLU A 223 -22.57 -5.84 -10.53
N SER A 224 -21.92 -6.34 -11.58
CA SER A 224 -20.50 -6.08 -11.82
C SER A 224 -20.25 -4.58 -12.01
N GLY A 225 -19.20 -4.06 -11.37
CA GLY A 225 -18.74 -2.69 -11.57
C GLY A 225 -17.74 -2.57 -12.71
N ASP A 226 -17.16 -1.37 -12.86
CA ASP A 226 -16.25 -1.05 -13.98
C ASP A 226 -14.83 -1.65 -13.81
N ALA A 227 -14.49 -2.11 -12.59
CA ALA A 227 -13.22 -2.77 -12.26
C ALA A 227 -13.45 -4.22 -11.80
N ARG A 228 -12.42 -5.08 -11.96
CA ARG A 228 -12.46 -6.52 -11.67
C ARG A 228 -13.08 -6.86 -10.30
N ALA A 229 -12.59 -6.23 -9.25
CA ALA A 229 -13.07 -6.38 -7.88
C ALA A 229 -13.99 -5.22 -7.48
N SER A 230 -14.90 -4.80 -8.35
CA SER A 230 -15.90 -3.79 -8.02
C SER A 230 -17.31 -4.29 -8.30
N ARG A 231 -18.27 -3.87 -7.48
CA ARG A 231 -19.68 -4.17 -7.63
C ARG A 231 -20.52 -2.92 -7.41
N ARG A 232 -21.65 -2.85 -8.09
CA ARG A 232 -22.72 -1.87 -7.85
C ARG A 232 -23.82 -2.59 -7.09
N VAL A 233 -24.03 -2.22 -5.83
CA VAL A 233 -25.12 -2.76 -5.01
C VAL A 233 -26.27 -1.77 -5.05
N HIS A 234 -27.35 -2.18 -5.72
CA HIS A 234 -28.60 -1.45 -5.81
C HIS A 234 -29.50 -1.87 -4.66
N VAL A 235 -29.91 -0.90 -3.87
CA VAL A 235 -30.78 -1.08 -2.70
C VAL A 235 -32.08 -0.32 -2.99
N TYR A 236 -33.19 -1.02 -3.15
CA TYR A 236 -34.50 -0.41 -3.30
C TYR A 236 -35.26 -0.58 -1.99
N LEU A 237 -35.79 0.51 -1.44
CA LEU A 237 -36.56 0.53 -0.21
C LEU A 237 -38.01 0.89 -0.52
N HIS A 238 -38.94 0.08 -0.01
CA HIS A 238 -40.36 0.33 -0.10
C HIS A 238 -41.10 -0.10 1.17
N HIS A 239 -42.27 0.49 1.39
CA HIS A 239 -43.22 0.05 2.41
C HIS A 239 -44.01 -1.13 1.89
N ASP A 240 -44.12 -2.20 2.69
CA ASP A 240 -44.87 -3.45 2.50
C ASP A 240 -45.01 -3.95 1.06
N THR A 241 -44.75 -5.23 0.85
CA THR A 241 -44.98 -5.96 -0.39
C THR A 241 -46.31 -5.66 -1.09
N ALA A 242 -47.38 -5.30 -0.36
CA ALA A 242 -48.67 -4.91 -0.93
C ALA A 242 -48.70 -3.50 -1.53
N THR A 243 -48.10 -2.50 -0.87
CA THR A 243 -48.18 -1.09 -1.32
C THR A 243 -47.03 -0.71 -2.23
N ARG A 244 -45.84 -1.27 -1.99
CA ARG A 244 -44.59 -0.94 -2.68
C ARG A 244 -44.35 0.57 -2.80
N ALA A 245 -44.81 1.35 -1.82
CA ALA A 245 -44.60 2.79 -1.81
C ALA A 245 -43.11 3.06 -1.54
N PRO A 246 -42.39 3.76 -2.41
CA PRO A 246 -40.94 3.93 -2.28
C PRO A 246 -40.59 4.81 -1.08
N ILE A 247 -39.50 4.47 -0.38
CA ILE A 247 -38.99 5.21 0.78
C ILE A 247 -37.80 6.07 0.33
N ALA A 248 -38.05 7.35 0.04
CA ALA A 248 -37.06 8.26 -0.55
C ALA A 248 -36.19 9.03 0.46
N ASP A 249 -36.56 9.01 1.74
CA ASP A 249 -35.93 9.78 2.83
C ASP A 249 -35.16 8.91 3.83
N ALA A 250 -34.69 7.74 3.40
CA ALA A 250 -33.85 6.87 4.20
C ALA A 250 -32.36 7.18 4.04
N GLY A 251 -31.59 6.91 5.10
CA GLY A 251 -30.15 6.75 5.05
C GLY A 251 -29.77 5.28 4.88
N VAL A 252 -28.92 4.98 3.90
CA VAL A 252 -28.37 3.63 3.69
C VAL A 252 -26.85 3.69 3.80
N GLN A 253 -26.27 2.91 4.70
CA GLN A 253 -24.83 2.81 4.92
C GLN A 253 -24.38 1.35 4.89
N ALA A 254 -23.32 1.07 4.15
CA ALA A 254 -22.66 -0.23 4.12
C ALA A 254 -21.38 -0.20 4.94
N THR A 255 -21.17 -1.24 5.75
CA THR A 255 -19.88 -1.61 6.33
C THR A 255 -19.44 -2.92 5.73
N VAL A 256 -18.25 -2.95 5.12
CA VAL A 256 -17.77 -4.07 4.32
C VAL A 256 -16.43 -4.55 4.87
N HIS A 257 -16.30 -5.84 5.09
CA HIS A 257 -15.06 -6.47 5.56
C HIS A 257 -14.95 -7.89 4.99
N MET A 258 -13.72 -8.38 4.86
CA MET A 258 -13.49 -9.72 4.36
C MET A 258 -13.63 -10.74 5.50
N ARG A 259 -14.26 -11.90 5.23
CA ARG A 259 -14.65 -12.84 6.31
C ARG A 259 -13.46 -13.54 6.96
N PHE A 260 -12.43 -13.85 6.17
CA PHE A 260 -11.33 -14.72 6.59
C PHE A 260 -9.96 -14.04 6.61
N MET A 261 -9.86 -12.80 6.14
CA MET A 261 -8.61 -12.05 6.10
C MET A 261 -8.87 -10.61 6.52
N ASP A 262 -7.93 -9.99 7.23
CA ASP A 262 -8.03 -8.58 7.60
C ASP A 262 -7.47 -7.70 6.47
N HIS A 263 -8.39 -7.11 5.70
CA HIS A 263 -8.09 -6.05 4.72
C HIS A 263 -8.64 -4.70 5.17
N GLY A 264 -8.89 -4.55 6.46
CA GLY A 264 -9.57 -3.40 7.04
C GLY A 264 -11.08 -3.40 6.81
N THR A 265 -11.71 -2.32 7.25
CA THR A 265 -13.16 -2.10 7.13
C THR A 265 -13.42 -0.94 6.18
N LEU A 266 -14.20 -1.18 5.13
CA LEU A 266 -14.70 -0.14 4.24
C LEU A 266 -16.08 0.32 4.72
N GLN A 267 -16.25 1.63 4.90
CA GLN A 267 -17.56 2.23 5.16
C GLN A 267 -17.99 3.10 3.99
N ARG A 268 -19.24 2.93 3.53
CA ARG A 268 -19.76 3.66 2.37
C ARG A 268 -21.22 4.05 2.59
N ALA A 269 -21.53 5.33 2.45
CA ALA A 269 -22.91 5.78 2.34
C ALA A 269 -23.42 5.55 0.91
N ALA A 270 -24.66 5.12 0.76
CA ALA A 270 -25.30 4.98 -0.54
C ALA A 270 -25.65 6.36 -1.11
N VAL A 271 -25.67 6.45 -2.44
CA VAL A 271 -26.11 7.64 -3.16
C VAL A 271 -27.59 7.44 -3.52
N PRO A 272 -28.52 8.30 -3.03
CA PRO A 272 -29.91 8.20 -3.43
C PRO A 272 -30.05 8.56 -4.92
N THR A 273 -30.75 7.73 -5.68
CA THR A 273 -30.95 7.88 -7.13
C THR A 273 -32.39 8.17 -7.50
N GLY A 274 -33.32 8.14 -6.54
CA GLY A 274 -34.76 8.45 -6.71
C GLY A 274 -35.64 7.22 -6.50
N ASP A 275 -36.94 7.42 -6.29
CA ASP A 275 -37.94 6.32 -6.18
C ASP A 275 -37.56 5.21 -5.18
N GLY A 276 -36.97 5.59 -4.04
CA GLY A 276 -36.53 4.66 -3.01
C GLY A 276 -35.29 3.83 -3.40
N HIS A 277 -34.63 4.16 -4.51
CA HIS A 277 -33.38 3.54 -4.96
C HIS A 277 -32.16 4.25 -4.38
N TYR A 278 -31.22 3.44 -3.88
CA TYR A 278 -29.95 3.84 -3.32
C TYR A 278 -28.84 3.00 -3.96
N LEU A 279 -27.80 3.66 -4.46
CA LEU A 279 -26.67 3.01 -5.12
C LEU A 279 -25.43 3.00 -4.22
N LEU A 280 -24.86 1.81 -4.01
CA LEU A 280 -23.62 1.57 -3.29
C LEU A 280 -22.54 1.08 -4.25
N PRO A 281 -21.66 1.97 -4.76
CA PRO A 281 -20.48 1.55 -5.49
C PRO A 281 -19.44 1.00 -4.50
N LEU A 282 -19.20 -0.30 -4.55
CA LEU A 282 -18.23 -1.00 -3.70
C LEU A 282 -17.01 -1.40 -4.52
N GLN A 283 -15.83 -1.07 -4.01
CA GLN A 283 -14.55 -1.51 -4.56
C GLN A 283 -13.83 -2.34 -3.50
N PHE A 284 -13.55 -3.58 -3.85
CA PHE A 284 -12.91 -4.57 -3.02
C PHE A 284 -11.42 -4.63 -3.36
N ALA A 285 -10.59 -4.96 -2.37
CA ALA A 285 -9.15 -5.09 -2.57
C ALA A 285 -8.80 -6.29 -3.48
N MET A 286 -9.64 -7.34 -3.44
CA MET A 286 -9.46 -8.59 -4.19
C MET A 286 -10.77 -9.38 -4.25
N PRO A 287 -10.90 -10.37 -5.16
CA PRO A 287 -11.97 -11.37 -5.14
C PRO A 287 -11.98 -12.21 -3.84
N GLY A 288 -13.09 -12.88 -3.56
CA GLY A 288 -13.28 -13.72 -2.38
C GLY A 288 -14.54 -13.36 -1.58
N GLU A 289 -14.61 -13.88 -0.35
CA GLU A 289 -15.80 -13.77 0.50
C GLU A 289 -15.80 -12.51 1.37
N TRP A 290 -16.76 -11.64 1.10
CA TRP A 290 -16.96 -10.38 1.82
C TRP A 290 -18.29 -10.38 2.56
N GLN A 291 -18.29 -9.81 3.76
CA GLN A 291 -19.52 -9.51 4.49
C GLN A 291 -19.86 -8.03 4.29
N ILE A 292 -21.11 -7.77 3.94
CA ILE A 292 -21.70 -6.44 3.74
C ILE A 292 -22.81 -6.27 4.79
N ASP A 293 -22.57 -5.40 5.75
CA ASP A 293 -23.55 -4.99 6.75
C ASP A 293 -24.23 -3.70 6.27
N LEU A 294 -25.50 -3.82 5.86
CA LEU A 294 -26.32 -2.69 5.44
C LEU A 294 -27.13 -2.17 6.62
N THR A 295 -26.82 -0.95 7.06
CA THR A 295 -27.64 -0.20 8.04
C THR A 295 -28.59 0.72 7.28
N ILE A 296 -29.88 0.54 7.53
CA ILE A 296 -30.97 1.32 6.93
C ILE A 296 -31.63 2.12 8.05
N THR A 297 -31.70 3.43 7.89
CA THR A 297 -32.32 4.35 8.83
C THR A 297 -33.40 5.15 8.11
N THR A 298 -34.64 5.02 8.55
CA THR A 298 -35.79 5.83 8.12
C THR A 298 -36.12 6.87 9.21
N PRO A 299 -37.05 7.81 9.00
CA PRO A 299 -37.48 8.72 10.06
C PRO A 299 -38.00 8.02 11.32
N ASP A 300 -38.63 6.85 11.14
CA ASP A 300 -39.37 6.17 12.21
C ASP A 300 -38.65 4.92 12.76
N SER A 301 -37.65 4.40 12.03
CA SER A 301 -37.05 3.11 12.37
C SER A 301 -35.61 2.96 11.86
N GLN A 302 -34.87 2.04 12.47
CA GLN A 302 -33.54 1.65 12.04
C GLN A 302 -33.43 0.12 12.07
N GLY A 303 -32.80 -0.46 11.05
CA GLY A 303 -32.51 -1.89 11.00
C GLY A 303 -31.22 -2.19 10.25
N THR A 304 -30.72 -3.41 10.42
CA THR A 304 -29.48 -3.87 9.82
C THR A 304 -29.68 -5.21 9.14
N ILE A 305 -29.03 -5.39 7.99
CA ILE A 305 -29.04 -6.62 7.20
C ILE A 305 -27.60 -7.04 6.97
N HIS A 306 -27.35 -8.34 7.09
CA HIS A 306 -26.04 -8.93 6.89
C HIS A 306 -26.07 -9.79 5.62
N LEU A 307 -25.24 -9.44 4.64
CA LEU A 307 -25.10 -10.19 3.39
C LEU A 307 -23.69 -10.74 3.27
N ASN A 308 -23.53 -12.00 2.88
CA ASN A 308 -22.25 -12.48 2.37
C ASN A 308 -22.27 -12.39 0.85
N LEU A 309 -21.23 -11.80 0.28
CA LEU A 309 -21.00 -11.75 -1.15
C LEU A 309 -19.70 -12.49 -1.45
N ASP A 310 -19.81 -13.61 -2.16
CA ASP A 310 -18.64 -14.28 -2.72
C ASP A 310 -18.40 -13.72 -4.13
N LEU A 311 -17.33 -12.95 -4.26
CA LEU A 311 -16.92 -12.35 -5.52
C LEU A 311 -16.22 -13.42 -6.36
N GLY A 312 -16.91 -13.87 -7.40
CA GLY A 312 -16.30 -14.71 -8.43
C GLY A 312 -15.13 -14.00 -9.10
N GLU A 313 -14.12 -14.78 -9.52
CA GLU A 313 -12.92 -14.29 -10.21
C GLU A 313 -13.11 -13.87 -11.66
#